data_AF-A0A0W0YJT6-F1
#
_entry.id   AF-A0A0W0YJT6-F1
#
_cell.length_a   1.000
_cell.length_b   1.000
_cell.length_c   1.000
_cell.angle_alpha   90.00
_cell.angle_beta   90.00
_cell.angle_gamma   90.00
#
_symmetry.space_group_name_H-M   'P 1'
#
loop_
_entity.id
_entity.type
_entity.pdbx_description
1 polymer ?
#
loop_
_entity_poly.entity_id
_entity_poly.type
_entity_poly.pdbx_seq_one_letter_code
_entity_poly.pdbx_strand_id
1 'polypeptide(L)'
;MFAITKSYPKIHRDKFVANSLDGIFNRGISSYASERFTQEWDNPEKQLIAKEITLSTIVPTFHSSRQNVALQPPFPNGKTQHPSVVHALGKTYGKLCAIDKISAVCPEHYLLMRTAVGIARNPKPEILYAATIIGFELGTELEKLDPKALMSLFEIGSNTPESRSRDILENHDFLIKVLKREHQTPPQQFLRVLEVVLSPLGMIANAYGSSNCKIEKAKNAGKDVVALEIFIKELMVSLNSFHVPYIKAPGSPFAHLQMQLYTHGAQISEAELVTVSHYLESLVNNGTDSSMPEIPQLRSVIVNDATGRTLHLHDHMNLPHFFDVSGTTGAIMQASLGLLSKAGKLDLAKDPHDTMLLGMLIAGCNFYKQGYHNYYEVLPALNWVNHNVWKEEYKQLTPTELLHALPSLLSECVDPSSQMATLINDTTNLVTEHFELHYRLYREELQNRAKIEQAPSVPLLGMKNE
;
A
#
# COMPACT_ATOMS: atom_id res chain seq x y z
N MET A 1 -25.27 -24.76 11.84
CA MET A 1 -24.30 -25.85 11.68
C MET A 1 -24.82 -26.77 10.58
N PHE A 2 -24.46 -26.51 9.32
CA PHE A 2 -24.86 -27.36 8.20
C PHE A 2 -23.79 -28.43 7.98
N ALA A 3 -24.18 -29.70 8.06
CA ALA A 3 -23.33 -30.83 7.77
C ALA A 3 -23.02 -30.85 6.27
N ILE A 4 -21.77 -30.56 5.90
CA ILE A 4 -21.25 -30.74 4.54
C ILE A 4 -20.63 -32.13 4.47
N THR A 5 -21.44 -33.12 4.08
CA THR A 5 -20.95 -34.41 3.61
C THR A 5 -21.47 -34.63 2.19
N LYS A 6 -20.62 -34.34 1.20
CA LYS A 6 -20.67 -34.93 -0.14
C LYS A 6 -19.30 -34.78 -0.79
N SER A 7 -18.65 -35.92 -1.03
CA SER A 7 -17.42 -36.04 -1.81
C SER A 7 -17.69 -35.60 -3.26
N TYR A 8 -16.99 -34.58 -3.73
CA TYR A 8 -17.10 -34.06 -5.10
C TYR A 8 -16.18 -34.78 -6.09
N PRO A 9 -16.52 -34.79 -7.40
CA PRO A 9 -15.69 -35.40 -8.42
C PRO A 9 -14.37 -34.64 -8.55
N LYS A 10 -13.27 -35.33 -8.26
CA LYS A 10 -11.87 -34.90 -8.35
C LYS A 10 -11.54 -34.07 -9.61
N ILE A 11 -12.19 -34.36 -10.73
CA ILE A 11 -12.01 -33.70 -12.04
C ILE A 11 -12.30 -32.19 -12.02
N HIS A 12 -13.35 -31.71 -11.36
CA HIS A 12 -13.69 -30.28 -11.40
C HIS A 12 -12.75 -29.43 -10.54
N ARG A 13 -12.28 -29.99 -9.43
CA ARG A 13 -11.27 -29.40 -8.55
C ARG A 13 -9.89 -29.41 -9.20
N ASP A 14 -9.48 -30.54 -9.78
CA ASP A 14 -8.17 -30.69 -10.41
C ASP A 14 -8.05 -29.85 -11.68
N LYS A 15 -9.15 -29.67 -12.44
CA LYS A 15 -9.20 -28.76 -13.60
C LYS A 15 -9.04 -27.30 -13.17
N PHE A 16 -9.80 -26.84 -12.19
CA PHE A 16 -9.68 -25.49 -11.64
C PHE A 16 -8.28 -25.18 -11.07
N VAL A 17 -7.66 -26.15 -10.38
CA VAL A 17 -6.29 -26.03 -9.84
C VAL A 17 -5.23 -26.06 -10.93
N ALA A 18 -5.35 -26.94 -11.94
CA ALA A 18 -4.45 -26.98 -13.11
C ALA A 18 -4.48 -25.67 -13.90
N ASN A 19 -5.65 -25.03 -14.02
CA ASN A 19 -5.84 -23.77 -14.73
C ASN A 19 -5.12 -22.57 -14.07
N SER A 20 -4.97 -22.60 -12.74
CA SER A 20 -4.24 -21.57 -11.98
C SER A 20 -2.74 -21.87 -11.88
N LEU A 21 -2.34 -23.13 -12.10
CA LEU A 21 -0.97 -23.61 -12.00
C LEU A 21 -0.07 -23.17 -13.17
N ASP A 22 -0.58 -22.93 -14.38
CA ASP A 22 0.26 -22.52 -15.53
C ASP A 22 0.48 -21.00 -15.64
N GLY A 23 -0.26 -20.18 -14.88
CA GLY A 23 0.06 -18.77 -14.67
C GLY A 23 1.35 -18.54 -13.87
N ILE A 24 1.87 -19.59 -13.24
CA ILE A 24 3.01 -19.58 -12.32
C ILE A 24 4.34 -19.33 -13.02
N PHE A 25 4.45 -19.62 -14.31
CA PHE A 25 5.73 -19.65 -15.03
C PHE A 25 6.14 -18.33 -15.69
N ASN A 26 5.31 -17.27 -15.67
CA ASN A 26 5.68 -15.96 -16.21
C ASN A 26 5.31 -14.83 -15.26
N ARG A 27 6.26 -14.48 -14.40
CA ARG A 27 5.99 -13.75 -13.17
C ARG A 27 6.53 -12.31 -13.23
N GLY A 28 6.65 -11.72 -14.43
CA GLY A 28 6.85 -10.27 -14.70
C GLY A 28 5.56 -9.58 -15.14
N ILE A 29 5.61 -8.58 -16.04
CA ILE A 29 4.47 -8.38 -16.95
C ILE A 29 4.21 -9.75 -17.56
N SER A 30 3.06 -10.34 -17.25
CA SER A 30 2.73 -11.70 -17.68
C SER A 30 2.85 -11.80 -19.19
N SER A 31 3.22 -12.97 -19.71
CA SER A 31 3.47 -13.14 -21.16
C SER A 31 2.31 -12.70 -22.04
N TYR A 32 1.07 -12.75 -21.54
CA TYR A 32 -0.12 -12.26 -22.25
C TYR A 32 -0.06 -10.76 -22.62
N ALA A 33 0.69 -9.95 -21.87
CA ALA A 33 0.76 -8.51 -22.03
C ALA A 33 2.08 -7.98 -22.61
N SER A 34 3.14 -8.80 -22.65
CA SER A 34 4.50 -8.31 -22.95
C SER A 34 4.65 -7.64 -24.32
N GLU A 35 4.07 -8.21 -25.38
CA GLU A 35 4.16 -7.63 -26.72
C GLU A 35 3.40 -6.29 -26.78
N ARG A 36 2.16 -6.28 -26.29
CA ARG A 36 1.35 -5.07 -26.29
C ARG A 36 1.98 -3.96 -25.45
N PHE A 37 2.58 -4.30 -24.32
CA PHE A 37 3.33 -3.35 -23.49
C PHE A 37 4.56 -2.80 -24.19
N THR A 38 5.27 -3.63 -24.96
CA THR A 38 6.38 -3.15 -25.78
C THR A 38 5.89 -2.11 -26.79
N GLN A 39 4.80 -2.41 -27.51
CA GLN A 39 4.20 -1.48 -28.47
C GLN A 39 3.76 -0.16 -27.84
N GLU A 40 3.12 -0.19 -26.66
CA GLU A 40 2.73 1.04 -25.96
C GLU A 40 3.95 1.86 -25.56
N TRP A 41 4.99 1.21 -25.04
CA TRP A 41 6.21 1.89 -24.61
C TRP A 41 7.09 2.34 -25.78
N ASP A 42 6.86 1.88 -27.00
CA ASP A 42 7.50 2.41 -28.22
C ASP A 42 6.96 3.80 -28.62
N ASN A 43 5.84 4.26 -28.02
CA ASN A 43 5.31 5.60 -28.26
C ASN A 43 6.26 6.68 -27.68
N PRO A 44 6.81 7.58 -28.52
CA PRO A 44 7.74 8.63 -28.06
C PRO A 44 7.15 9.59 -27.01
N GLU A 45 5.84 9.85 -27.07
CA GLU A 45 5.16 10.74 -26.11
C GLU A 45 5.17 10.14 -24.70
N LYS A 46 4.85 8.85 -24.58
CA LYS A 46 4.87 8.12 -23.30
C LYS A 46 6.29 8.04 -22.72
N GLN A 47 7.29 7.83 -23.58
CA GLN A 47 8.70 7.87 -23.18
C GLN A 47 9.13 9.26 -22.72
N LEU A 48 8.61 10.33 -23.34
CA LEU A 48 8.88 11.71 -22.94
C LEU A 48 8.32 12.01 -21.55
N ILE A 49 7.05 11.67 -21.30
CA ILE A 49 6.43 11.82 -19.96
C ILE A 49 7.26 11.09 -18.90
N ALA A 50 7.61 9.82 -19.15
CA ALA A 50 8.42 9.03 -18.24
C ALA A 50 9.81 9.64 -17.98
N LYS A 51 10.45 10.18 -19.02
CA LYS A 51 11.74 10.87 -18.92
C LYS A 51 11.64 12.14 -18.07
N GLU A 52 10.65 12.99 -18.32
CA GLU A 52 10.51 14.30 -17.67
C GLU A 52 10.26 14.15 -16.17
N ILE A 53 9.32 13.29 -15.77
CA ILE A 53 9.09 13.04 -14.34
C ILE A 53 10.31 12.37 -13.70
N THR A 54 11.00 11.47 -14.40
CA THR A 54 12.21 10.80 -13.90
C THR A 54 13.32 11.78 -13.58
N LEU A 55 13.65 12.66 -14.53
CA LEU A 55 14.69 13.68 -14.37
C LEU A 55 14.33 14.70 -13.28
N SER A 56 13.06 15.06 -13.15
CA SER A 56 12.58 16.04 -12.17
C SER A 56 12.54 15.50 -10.74
N THR A 57 12.62 14.18 -10.57
CA THR A 57 12.44 13.50 -9.26
C THR A 57 13.60 12.56 -8.90
N ILE A 58 14.81 12.88 -9.37
CA ILE A 58 16.02 12.18 -8.94
C ILE A 58 16.23 12.34 -7.43
N VAL A 59 16.21 11.22 -6.72
CA VAL A 59 16.58 11.09 -5.30
C VAL A 59 18.03 10.58 -5.22
N PRO A 60 19.00 11.40 -4.82
CA PRO A 60 20.41 10.99 -4.80
C PRO A 60 20.73 9.90 -3.78
N THR A 61 21.72 9.06 -4.09
CA THR A 61 22.22 7.98 -3.22
C THR A 61 23.52 8.38 -2.52
N PHE A 62 23.50 9.42 -1.67
CA PHE A 62 24.73 9.96 -1.07
C PHE A 62 25.29 9.14 0.11
N HIS A 63 24.51 8.28 0.76
CA HIS A 63 24.97 7.52 1.93
C HIS A 63 25.53 6.14 1.57
N SER A 64 26.76 5.86 2.00
CA SER A 64 27.42 4.55 1.93
C SER A 64 26.65 3.47 2.71
N SER A 65 26.01 3.83 3.84
CA SER A 65 25.09 2.94 4.56
C SER A 65 23.88 2.51 3.72
N ARG A 66 23.40 3.34 2.78
CA ARG A 66 22.35 3.01 1.81
C ARG A 66 22.85 2.27 0.57
N GLN A 67 24.17 2.10 0.42
CA GLN A 67 24.73 1.23 -0.64
C GLN A 67 24.63 -0.25 -0.25
N ASN A 68 24.70 -0.55 1.05
CA ASN A 68 24.77 -1.93 1.55
C ASN A 68 23.44 -2.48 2.11
N VAL A 69 22.40 -1.65 2.25
CA VAL A 69 21.06 -2.14 2.63
C VAL A 69 20.41 -2.73 1.38
N ALA A 70 20.22 -4.06 1.38
CA ALA A 70 19.35 -4.72 0.41
C ALA A 70 17.95 -4.10 0.53
N LEU A 71 17.56 -3.30 -0.46
CA LEU A 71 16.34 -2.48 -0.38
C LEU A 71 15.05 -3.30 -0.46
N GLN A 72 15.15 -4.53 -0.96
CA GLN A 72 14.03 -5.46 -1.15
C GLN A 72 14.55 -6.91 -1.06
N PRO A 73 13.68 -7.88 -0.72
CA PRO A 73 13.94 -9.29 -1.03
C PRO A 73 14.22 -9.45 -2.54
N PRO A 74 14.98 -10.49 -2.95
CA PRO A 74 15.19 -10.77 -4.36
C PRO A 74 13.83 -10.91 -5.08
N PHE A 75 13.81 -10.62 -6.39
CA PHE A 75 12.64 -10.90 -7.22
C PHE A 75 12.18 -12.34 -6.97
N PRO A 76 10.89 -12.58 -6.68
CA PRO A 76 10.40 -13.94 -6.51
C PRO A 76 10.78 -14.79 -7.72
N ASN A 77 11.15 -16.05 -7.49
CA ASN A 77 11.55 -16.95 -8.58
C ASN A 77 10.49 -16.95 -9.70
N GLY A 78 10.95 -16.72 -10.93
CA GLY A 78 10.10 -16.57 -12.12
C GLY A 78 9.69 -15.13 -12.47
N LYS A 79 9.98 -14.12 -11.64
CA LYS A 79 9.72 -12.70 -11.99
C LYS A 79 10.81 -12.11 -12.86
N THR A 80 10.45 -11.64 -14.06
CA THR A 80 11.34 -10.87 -14.93
C THR A 80 10.89 -9.42 -15.03
N GLN A 81 11.85 -8.51 -15.07
CA GLN A 81 11.59 -7.10 -15.24
C GLN A 81 11.29 -6.82 -16.73
N HIS A 82 10.23 -6.08 -17.04
CA HIS A 82 9.94 -5.71 -18.42
C HIS A 82 11.05 -4.79 -18.97
N PRO A 83 11.54 -4.96 -20.22
CA PRO A 83 12.62 -4.13 -20.75
C PRO A 83 12.35 -2.62 -20.69
N SER A 84 11.10 -2.19 -20.86
CA SER A 84 10.69 -0.78 -20.84
C SER A 84 10.95 -0.05 -19.52
N VAL A 85 11.25 -0.74 -18.41
CA VAL A 85 11.62 -0.09 -17.14
C VAL A 85 12.73 0.93 -17.32
N VAL A 86 13.60 0.75 -18.30
CA VAL A 86 14.68 1.67 -18.63
C VAL A 86 14.18 3.11 -18.78
N HIS A 87 12.97 3.33 -19.29
CA HIS A 87 12.41 4.67 -19.47
C HIS A 87 12.09 5.40 -18.15
N ALA A 88 12.02 4.70 -17.01
CA ALA A 88 11.71 5.28 -15.70
C ALA A 88 12.90 5.25 -14.71
N LEU A 89 14.06 4.77 -15.15
CA LEU A 89 15.27 4.68 -14.34
C LEU A 89 16.15 5.92 -14.52
N GLY A 90 16.64 6.48 -13.41
CA GLY A 90 17.58 7.59 -13.44
C GLY A 90 18.88 7.22 -14.18
N LYS A 91 19.34 5.97 -14.02
CA LYS A 91 20.58 5.46 -14.63
C LYS A 91 20.56 5.54 -16.17
N THR A 92 19.38 5.39 -16.78
CA THR A 92 19.19 5.54 -18.23
C THR A 92 19.56 6.93 -18.72
N TYR A 93 19.41 7.94 -17.84
CA TYR A 93 19.73 9.33 -18.11
C TYR A 93 21.02 9.78 -17.42
N GLY A 94 21.89 8.84 -17.03
CA GLY A 94 23.20 9.14 -16.42
C GLY A 94 23.13 9.66 -14.99
N LYS A 95 22.02 9.43 -14.26
CA LYS A 95 21.84 9.88 -12.86
C LYS A 95 21.67 8.69 -11.92
N LEU A 96 22.51 8.59 -10.89
CA LEU A 96 22.31 7.61 -9.82
C LEU A 96 21.11 8.01 -8.95
N CYS A 97 20.17 7.10 -8.78
CA CYS A 97 18.96 7.37 -8.02
C CYS A 97 18.59 6.25 -7.05
N ALA A 98 18.08 6.62 -5.87
CA ALA A 98 17.61 5.67 -4.86
C ALA A 98 16.40 4.85 -5.33
N ILE A 99 15.56 5.44 -6.21
CA ILE A 99 14.42 4.76 -6.83
C ILE A 99 14.87 3.56 -7.67
N ASP A 100 15.97 3.70 -8.41
CA ASP A 100 16.48 2.67 -9.32
C ASP A 100 16.92 1.39 -8.58
N LYS A 101 17.17 1.50 -7.26
CA LYS A 101 17.54 0.36 -6.42
C LYS A 101 16.33 -0.45 -5.94
N ILE A 102 15.10 0.01 -6.21
CA ILE A 102 13.89 -0.75 -5.91
C ILE A 102 13.59 -1.66 -7.10
N SER A 103 13.48 -2.96 -6.82
CA SER A 103 13.08 -3.98 -7.80
C SER A 103 11.60 -3.84 -8.12
N ALA A 104 11.27 -3.23 -9.26
CA ALA A 104 9.90 -3.13 -9.77
C ALA A 104 9.79 -3.75 -11.16
N VAL A 105 8.66 -4.40 -11.45
CA VAL A 105 8.48 -5.22 -12.67
C VAL A 105 8.22 -4.40 -13.94
N CYS A 106 7.71 -3.18 -13.83
CA CYS A 106 7.26 -2.37 -14.96
C CYS A 106 7.46 -0.86 -14.69
N PRO A 107 7.47 -0.02 -15.75
CA PRO A 107 7.76 1.41 -15.63
C PRO A 107 6.76 2.15 -14.73
N GLU A 108 5.48 1.78 -14.77
CA GLU A 108 4.37 2.44 -14.09
C GLU A 108 4.59 2.46 -12.57
N HIS A 109 5.17 1.38 -12.03
CA HIS A 109 5.56 1.32 -10.62
C HIS A 109 6.60 2.39 -10.25
N TYR A 110 7.61 2.59 -11.10
CA TYR A 110 8.58 3.66 -10.91
C TYR A 110 7.92 5.02 -11.07
N LEU A 111 7.06 5.20 -12.07
CA LEU A 111 6.33 6.46 -12.29
C LEU A 111 5.47 6.87 -11.09
N LEU A 112 4.81 5.91 -10.42
CA LEU A 112 4.08 6.16 -9.16
C LEU A 112 5.01 6.60 -8.02
N MET A 113 6.17 5.96 -7.87
CA MET A 113 7.19 6.39 -6.89
C MET A 113 7.69 7.82 -7.19
N ARG A 114 7.88 8.13 -8.47
CA ARG A 114 8.35 9.45 -8.93
C ARG A 114 7.29 10.51 -8.67
N THR A 115 6.01 10.20 -8.89
CA THR A 115 4.87 11.03 -8.51
C THR A 115 4.90 11.39 -7.02
N ALA A 116 5.22 10.42 -6.14
CA ALA A 116 5.30 10.66 -4.69
C ALA A 116 6.38 11.66 -4.34
N VAL A 117 7.55 11.50 -4.97
CA VAL A 117 8.66 12.44 -4.82
C VAL A 117 8.29 13.82 -5.35
N GLY A 118 7.61 13.89 -6.50
CA GLY A 118 7.13 15.14 -7.11
C GLY A 118 6.23 15.92 -6.16
N ILE A 119 5.19 15.28 -5.63
CA ILE A 119 4.24 15.86 -4.68
C ILE A 119 4.95 16.26 -3.39
N ALA A 120 5.72 15.37 -2.77
CA ALA A 120 6.38 15.66 -1.49
C ALA A 120 7.41 16.81 -1.60
N ARG A 121 7.95 17.10 -2.79
CA ARG A 121 8.83 18.26 -3.04
C ARG A 121 8.06 19.55 -3.31
N ASN A 122 6.86 19.45 -3.86
CA ASN A 122 6.02 20.58 -4.28
C ASN A 122 4.60 20.45 -3.69
N PRO A 123 4.45 20.24 -2.38
CA PRO A 123 3.13 20.02 -1.81
C PRO A 123 2.33 21.32 -1.88
N LYS A 124 1.01 21.19 -2.01
CA LYS A 124 0.10 22.33 -1.90
C LYS A 124 0.35 23.07 -0.57
N PRO A 125 0.53 24.41 -0.58
CA PRO A 125 1.02 25.15 0.59
C PRO A 125 0.18 24.97 1.85
N GLU A 126 -1.15 24.91 1.71
CA GLU A 126 -2.08 24.76 2.83
C GLU A 126 -1.92 23.40 3.53
N ILE A 127 -1.75 22.33 2.75
CA ILE A 127 -1.55 20.98 3.29
C ILE A 127 -0.18 20.88 3.98
N LEU A 128 0.86 21.48 3.39
CA LEU A 128 2.18 21.55 4.02
C LEU A 128 2.16 22.35 5.31
N TYR A 129 1.37 23.43 5.37
CA TYR A 129 1.20 24.22 6.58
C TYR A 129 0.57 23.39 7.71
N ALA A 130 -0.50 22.64 7.43
CA ALA A 130 -1.08 21.71 8.39
C ALA A 130 -0.06 20.68 8.89
N ALA A 131 0.69 20.05 7.98
CA ALA A 131 1.76 19.11 8.33
C ALA A 131 2.86 19.77 9.19
N THR A 132 3.17 21.05 8.94
CA THR A 132 4.16 21.81 9.73
C THR A 132 3.70 22.05 11.16
N ILE A 133 2.41 22.37 11.38
CA ILE A 133 1.83 22.50 12.72
C ILE A 133 1.88 21.16 13.47
N ILE A 134 1.51 20.07 12.81
CA ILE A 134 1.63 18.72 13.39
C ILE A 134 3.07 18.43 13.79
N GLY A 135 4.03 18.72 12.91
CA GLY A 135 5.45 18.51 13.20
C GLY A 135 5.94 19.34 14.38
N PHE A 136 5.55 20.61 14.47
CA PHE A 136 5.93 21.47 15.58
C PHE A 136 5.39 20.95 16.92
N GLU A 137 4.10 20.57 16.96
CA GLU A 137 3.47 20.04 18.17
C GLU A 137 4.10 18.71 18.58
N LEU A 138 4.32 17.82 17.61
CA LEU A 138 5.01 16.55 17.83
C LEU A 138 6.43 16.76 18.37
N GLY A 139 7.20 17.69 17.79
CA GLY A 139 8.56 18.00 18.24
C GLY A 139 8.59 18.52 19.68
N THR A 140 7.63 19.39 20.04
CA THR A 140 7.45 19.90 21.41
C THR A 140 7.14 18.78 22.41
N GLU A 141 6.29 17.83 22.04
CA GLU A 141 5.96 16.69 22.90
C GLU A 141 7.16 15.73 23.06
N LEU A 142 7.89 15.44 21.99
CA LEU A 142 9.04 14.53 22.03
C LEU A 142 10.23 15.09 22.80
N GLU A 143 10.41 16.42 22.84
CA GLU A 143 11.48 17.09 23.60
C GLU A 143 11.37 16.84 25.12
N LYS A 144 10.19 16.43 25.61
CA LYS A 144 9.97 16.06 27.02
C LYS A 144 10.51 14.68 27.37
N LEU A 145 10.74 13.82 26.38
CA LEU A 145 11.25 12.47 26.59
C LEU A 145 12.77 12.48 26.74
N ASP A 146 13.28 11.70 27.68
CA ASP A 146 14.70 11.39 27.70
C ASP A 146 15.10 10.54 26.46
N PRO A 147 16.39 10.50 26.10
CA PRO A 147 16.84 9.76 24.92
C PRO A 147 16.49 8.26 24.92
N LYS A 148 16.40 7.63 26.09
CA LYS A 148 16.09 6.20 26.24
C LYS A 148 14.60 5.93 25.97
N ALA A 149 13.72 6.78 26.50
CA ALA A 149 12.28 6.71 26.27
C ALA A 149 11.95 7.01 24.80
N LEU A 150 12.62 7.99 24.20
CA LEU A 150 12.48 8.31 22.77
C LEU A 150 12.95 7.15 21.89
N MET A 151 14.09 6.51 22.20
CA MET A 151 14.53 5.31 21.48
C MET A 151 13.50 4.17 21.60
N SER A 152 12.93 3.99 22.79
CA SER A 152 11.92 2.96 23.05
C SER A 152 10.67 3.16 22.20
N LEU A 153 10.25 4.41 21.94
CA LEU A 153 9.14 4.74 21.04
C LEU A 153 9.32 4.07 19.67
N PHE A 154 10.51 4.22 19.08
CA PHE A 154 10.82 3.67 17.76
C PHE A 154 10.95 2.14 17.80
N GLU A 155 11.60 1.59 18.84
CA GLU A 155 11.83 0.16 18.97
C GLU A 155 10.54 -0.66 19.14
N ILE A 156 9.59 -0.18 19.94
CA ILE A 156 8.36 -0.94 20.24
C ILE A 156 7.20 -0.52 19.34
N GLY A 157 7.22 0.71 18.84
CA GLY A 157 6.19 1.27 17.97
C GLY A 157 6.17 0.60 16.61
N SER A 158 7.33 0.28 16.04
CA SER A 158 7.41 -0.47 14.80
C SER A 158 7.31 -1.98 15.01
N ASN A 159 6.64 -2.70 14.10
CA ASN A 159 6.62 -4.17 14.10
C ASN A 159 7.88 -4.78 13.49
N THR A 160 8.63 -3.97 12.71
CA THR A 160 9.88 -4.34 12.05
C THR A 160 10.90 -3.22 12.25
N PRO A 161 12.18 -3.51 12.52
CA PRO A 161 13.19 -2.46 12.62
C PRO A 161 13.18 -1.58 11.36
N GLU A 162 12.95 -0.29 11.53
CA GLU A 162 12.88 0.67 10.42
C GLU A 162 14.28 0.82 9.82
N SER A 163 14.53 0.10 8.74
CA SER A 163 15.85 0.06 8.09
C SER A 163 16.05 1.22 7.11
N ARG A 164 14.97 1.81 6.59
CA ARG A 164 15.02 2.83 5.53
C ARG A 164 15.11 4.25 6.04
N SER A 165 14.90 4.44 7.34
CA SER A 165 15.02 5.74 8.02
C SER A 165 16.03 5.72 9.17
N ARG A 166 16.98 4.78 9.17
CA ARG A 166 18.07 4.76 10.16
C ARG A 166 18.85 6.08 10.22
N ASP A 167 19.10 6.70 9.07
CA ASP A 167 19.76 8.01 9.00
C ASP A 167 18.99 9.14 9.70
N ILE A 168 17.67 8.99 9.89
CA ILE A 168 16.84 9.91 10.67
C ILE A 168 16.83 9.52 12.14
N LEU A 169 16.74 8.21 12.42
CA LEU A 169 16.58 7.67 13.78
C LEU A 169 17.88 7.70 14.60
N GLU A 170 19.05 7.74 13.97
CA GLU A 170 20.35 7.76 14.67
C GLU A 170 20.65 9.12 15.35
N ASN A 171 19.94 10.20 15.01
CA ASN A 171 20.16 11.54 15.56
C ASN A 171 18.86 12.19 16.04
N HIS A 172 18.45 11.86 17.26
CA HIS A 172 17.21 12.34 17.88
C HIS A 172 17.15 13.88 18.00
N ASP A 173 18.24 14.54 18.37
CA ASP A 173 18.28 16.00 18.50
C ASP A 173 18.03 16.69 17.15
N PHE A 174 18.65 16.15 16.09
CA PHE A 174 18.43 16.66 14.73
C PHE A 174 16.99 16.45 14.28
N LEU A 175 16.41 15.28 14.58
CA LEU A 175 15.02 14.96 14.30
C LEU A 175 14.06 15.97 14.96
N ILE A 176 14.24 16.26 16.26
CA ILE A 176 13.43 17.24 16.99
C ILE A 176 13.59 18.64 16.39
N LYS A 177 14.82 19.05 16.06
CA LYS A 177 15.08 20.35 15.40
C LYS A 177 14.39 20.49 14.05
N VAL A 178 14.34 19.42 13.26
CA VAL A 178 13.61 19.40 11.98
C VAL A 178 12.11 19.55 12.21
N LEU A 179 11.54 18.80 13.17
CA LEU A 179 10.11 18.86 13.52
C LEU A 179 9.70 20.25 14.02
N LYS A 180 10.48 20.85 14.92
CA LYS A 180 10.26 22.20 15.48
C LYS A 180 10.64 23.33 14.52
N ARG A 181 11.11 23.02 13.30
CA ARG A 181 11.55 23.99 12.29
C ARG A 181 12.74 24.86 12.71
N GLU A 182 13.48 24.43 13.73
CA GLU A 182 14.76 25.03 14.15
C GLU A 182 15.89 24.70 13.17
N HIS A 183 15.70 23.66 12.35
CA HIS A 183 16.55 23.34 11.21
C HIS A 183 15.73 23.31 9.92
N GLN A 184 16.03 24.22 8.99
CA GLN A 184 15.32 24.31 7.72
C GLN A 184 15.70 23.16 6.79
N THR A 185 14.70 22.41 6.34
CA THR A 185 14.85 21.31 5.38
C THR A 185 13.86 21.45 4.23
N PRO A 186 14.13 20.85 3.06
CA PRO A 186 13.15 20.77 1.99
C PRO A 186 11.87 20.04 2.44
N PRO A 187 10.68 20.36 1.86
CA PRO A 187 9.41 19.74 2.26
C PRO A 187 9.46 18.21 2.28
N GLN A 188 10.08 17.58 1.27
CA GLN A 188 10.21 16.12 1.20
C GLN A 188 10.96 15.53 2.41
N GLN A 189 12.03 16.19 2.87
CA GLN A 189 12.80 15.73 4.03
C GLN A 189 12.01 15.91 5.32
N PHE A 190 11.34 17.05 5.48
CA PHE A 190 10.46 17.30 6.61
C PHE A 190 9.33 16.26 6.71
N LEU A 191 8.61 16.02 5.61
CA LEU A 191 7.51 15.05 5.56
C LEU A 191 7.97 13.62 5.86
N ARG A 192 9.18 13.25 5.40
CA ARG A 192 9.80 11.97 5.74
C ARG A 192 10.07 11.85 7.25
N VAL A 193 10.64 12.89 7.87
CA VAL A 193 10.87 12.90 9.33
C VAL A 193 9.54 12.81 10.08
N LEU A 194 8.55 13.59 9.66
CA LEU A 194 7.21 13.62 10.25
C LEU A 194 6.56 12.22 10.27
N GLU A 195 6.51 11.55 9.11
CA GLU A 195 5.90 10.22 8.99
C GLU A 195 6.63 9.15 9.82
N VAL A 196 7.98 9.15 9.79
CA VAL A 196 8.82 8.20 10.53
C VAL A 196 8.55 8.23 12.03
N VAL A 197 8.09 9.37 12.55
CA VAL A 197 7.80 9.55 13.97
C VAL A 197 6.32 9.37 14.27
N LEU A 198 5.43 9.88 13.41
CA LEU A 198 3.98 9.69 13.55
C LEU A 198 3.58 8.22 13.49
N SER A 199 4.23 7.42 12.63
CA SER A 199 3.91 6.00 12.50
C SER A 199 4.07 5.22 13.81
N PRO A 200 5.25 5.13 14.44
CA PRO A 200 5.42 4.39 15.69
C PRO A 200 4.60 4.98 16.84
N LEU A 201 4.48 6.32 16.90
CA LEU A 201 3.65 7.00 17.89
C LEU A 201 2.18 6.60 17.75
N GLY A 202 1.63 6.75 16.54
CA GLY A 202 0.27 6.38 16.21
C GLY A 202 0.00 4.91 16.48
N MET A 203 0.93 4.01 16.12
CA MET A 203 0.79 2.58 16.35
C MET A 203 0.70 2.22 17.84
N ILE A 204 1.45 2.92 18.71
CA ILE A 204 1.37 2.74 20.16
C ILE A 204 0.06 3.31 20.68
N ALA A 205 -0.28 4.55 20.32
CA ALA A 205 -1.50 5.22 20.75
C ALA A 205 -2.76 4.47 20.33
N ASN A 206 -2.79 3.95 19.11
CA ASN A 206 -3.92 3.23 18.55
C ASN A 206 -4.20 1.90 19.26
N ALA A 207 -3.16 1.20 19.72
CA ALA A 207 -3.30 -0.05 20.44
C ALA A 207 -3.36 0.12 21.98
N TYR A 208 -3.19 1.35 22.50
CA TYR A 208 -3.09 1.60 23.93
C TYR A 208 -4.37 1.22 24.66
N GLY A 209 -4.24 0.48 25.78
CA GLY A 209 -5.38 -0.04 26.54
C GLY A 209 -6.09 -1.26 25.94
N SER A 210 -5.69 -1.74 24.76
CA SER A 210 -6.24 -2.96 24.15
C SER A 210 -5.40 -4.21 24.46
N SER A 211 -5.90 -5.40 24.08
CA SER A 211 -5.14 -6.66 24.11
C SER A 211 -3.88 -6.64 23.23
N ASN A 212 -3.79 -5.68 22.29
CA ASN A 212 -2.64 -5.49 21.41
C ASN A 212 -1.68 -4.38 21.88
N CYS A 213 -1.88 -3.82 23.08
CA CYS A 213 -1.07 -2.73 23.61
C CYS A 213 0.43 -3.05 23.57
N LYS A 214 1.18 -2.25 22.78
CA LYS A 214 2.63 -2.41 22.59
C LYS A 214 3.44 -2.13 23.86
N ILE A 215 2.97 -1.20 24.70
CA ILE A 215 3.57 -0.90 26.00
C ILE A 215 3.43 -2.10 26.94
N GLU A 216 2.22 -2.66 27.09
CA GLU A 216 2.01 -3.84 27.94
C GLU A 216 2.80 -5.05 27.48
N LYS A 217 2.85 -5.30 26.16
CA LYS A 217 3.70 -6.36 25.58
C LYS A 217 5.19 -6.13 25.90
N ALA A 218 5.67 -4.90 25.83
CA ALA A 218 7.06 -4.55 26.16
C ALA A 218 7.37 -4.75 27.66
N LYS A 219 6.45 -4.35 28.55
CA LYS A 219 6.57 -4.61 30.00
C LYS A 219 6.65 -6.10 30.30
N ASN A 220 5.76 -6.90 29.71
CA ASN A 220 5.74 -8.35 29.87
C ASN A 220 7.03 -9.02 29.34
N ALA A 221 7.71 -8.39 28.39
CA ALA A 221 9.02 -8.80 27.89
C ALA A 221 10.20 -8.27 28.74
N GLY A 222 9.95 -7.61 29.87
CA GLY A 222 10.98 -7.08 30.77
C GLY A 222 11.65 -5.80 30.30
N LYS A 223 11.09 -5.07 29.32
CA LYS A 223 11.61 -3.76 28.89
C LYS A 223 11.17 -2.66 29.86
N ASP A 224 12.10 -1.76 30.19
CA ASP A 224 11.80 -0.54 30.94
C ASP A 224 11.14 0.50 30.02
N VAL A 225 9.83 0.68 30.16
CA VAL A 225 9.00 1.58 29.35
C VAL A 225 8.19 2.56 30.19
N VAL A 226 8.56 2.78 31.46
CA VAL A 226 7.77 3.59 32.41
C VAL A 226 7.59 5.03 31.91
N ALA A 227 8.69 5.69 31.52
CA ALA A 227 8.65 7.06 31.00
C ALA A 227 7.82 7.17 29.71
N LEU A 228 7.97 6.18 28.81
CA LEU A 228 7.20 6.12 27.56
C LEU A 228 5.71 5.91 27.83
N GLU A 229 5.34 5.08 28.80
CA GLU A 229 3.95 4.89 29.18
C GLU A 229 3.29 6.15 29.72
N ILE A 230 3.98 6.87 30.61
CA ILE A 230 3.48 8.14 31.17
C ILE A 230 3.24 9.12 30.02
N PHE A 231 4.23 9.26 29.14
CA PHE A 231 4.12 10.11 27.94
C PHE A 231 2.93 9.74 27.05
N ILE A 232 2.76 8.46 26.71
CA ILE A 232 1.62 8.03 25.88
C ILE A 232 0.30 8.28 26.60
N LYS A 233 0.22 8.01 27.90
CA LYS A 233 -0.99 8.24 28.70
C LYS A 233 -1.40 9.71 28.70
N GLU A 234 -0.45 10.63 28.82
CA GLU A 234 -0.70 12.07 28.73
C GLU A 234 -1.17 12.48 27.32
N LEU A 235 -0.49 11.96 26.29
CA LEU A 235 -0.82 12.30 24.91
C LEU A 235 -2.19 11.77 24.47
N MET A 236 -2.62 10.62 25.00
CA MET A 236 -3.93 10.02 24.71
C MET A 236 -5.10 10.95 25.03
N VAL A 237 -4.94 11.91 25.95
CA VAL A 237 -5.97 12.94 26.22
C VAL A 237 -6.36 13.70 24.94
N SER A 238 -5.40 13.95 24.05
CA SER A 238 -5.64 14.63 22.78
C SER A 238 -5.97 13.67 21.63
N LEU A 239 -5.40 12.46 21.64
CA LEU A 239 -5.53 11.51 20.52
C LEU A 239 -6.82 10.69 20.55
N ASN A 240 -7.41 10.46 21.72
CA ASN A 240 -8.51 9.49 21.88
C ASN A 240 -9.77 9.87 21.09
N SER A 241 -10.04 11.16 20.92
CA SER A 241 -11.18 11.66 20.14
C SER A 241 -11.09 11.30 18.64
N PHE A 242 -9.90 10.96 18.16
CA PHE A 242 -9.62 10.62 16.77
C PHE A 242 -9.23 9.15 16.62
N HIS A 243 -9.62 8.30 17.58
CA HIS A 243 -9.29 6.89 17.52
C HIS A 243 -9.89 6.23 16.28
N VAL A 244 -9.03 5.59 15.49
CA VAL A 244 -9.41 4.83 14.30
C VAL A 244 -9.14 3.36 14.60
N PRO A 245 -10.17 2.53 14.86
CA PRO A 245 -9.97 1.16 15.29
C PRO A 245 -9.01 0.39 14.38
N TYR A 246 -8.06 -0.29 15.00
CA TYR A 246 -7.15 -1.20 14.32
C TYR A 246 -7.94 -2.36 13.73
N ILE A 247 -7.86 -2.55 12.41
CA ILE A 247 -8.46 -3.71 11.75
C ILE A 247 -7.37 -4.73 11.40
N LYS A 248 -7.29 -5.80 12.19
CA LYS A 248 -6.61 -7.08 11.87
C LYS A 248 -7.57 -8.19 12.30
N ALA A 249 -8.51 -8.59 11.47
CA ALA A 249 -9.58 -9.50 11.86
C ALA A 249 -9.49 -10.92 11.26
N PRO A 250 -9.29 -11.98 12.05
CA PRO A 250 -9.71 -13.34 11.71
C PRO A 250 -11.25 -13.45 11.62
N GLY A 251 -11.78 -14.32 10.75
CA GLY A 251 -13.22 -14.67 10.76
C GLY A 251 -14.14 -13.88 9.81
N SER A 252 -13.62 -13.41 8.67
CA SER A 252 -14.45 -12.86 7.59
C SER A 252 -15.49 -13.86 7.08
N PRO A 253 -16.77 -13.47 6.95
CA PRO A 253 -17.71 -14.29 6.19
C PRO A 253 -17.38 -14.26 4.69
N PHE A 254 -16.67 -13.28 4.16
CA PHE A 254 -16.72 -12.95 2.73
C PHE A 254 -15.48 -13.33 1.91
N ALA A 255 -14.32 -13.48 2.56
CA ALA A 255 -13.17 -14.19 1.98
C ALA A 255 -13.39 -15.72 1.98
N HIS A 256 -14.07 -16.22 3.02
CA HIS A 256 -14.25 -17.66 3.21
C HIS A 256 -15.50 -18.18 2.51
N LEU A 257 -16.66 -17.50 2.61
CA LEU A 257 -17.90 -17.98 1.97
C LEU A 257 -17.87 -17.83 0.46
N GLN A 258 -17.36 -16.74 -0.14
CA GLN A 258 -17.37 -16.59 -1.60
C GLN A 258 -16.38 -17.56 -2.27
N MET A 259 -15.16 -17.70 -1.73
CA MET A 259 -14.19 -18.69 -2.20
C MET A 259 -14.63 -20.12 -1.94
N GLN A 260 -15.35 -20.38 -0.83
CA GLN A 260 -16.06 -21.64 -0.67
C GLN A 260 -17.13 -21.79 -1.74
N LEU A 261 -18.03 -20.84 -1.94
CA LEU A 261 -19.08 -20.91 -2.96
C LEU A 261 -18.50 -21.15 -4.37
N TYR A 262 -17.38 -20.51 -4.75
CA TYR A 262 -16.67 -20.78 -6.01
C TYR A 262 -16.06 -22.19 -6.07
N THR A 263 -15.42 -22.65 -4.99
CA THR A 263 -14.96 -24.06 -4.89
C THR A 263 -16.13 -25.06 -4.83
N HIS A 264 -17.35 -24.59 -4.56
CA HIS A 264 -18.61 -25.34 -4.62
C HIS A 264 -19.41 -25.08 -5.93
N GLY A 265 -18.81 -24.41 -6.93
CA GLY A 265 -19.39 -24.25 -8.27
C GLY A 265 -20.33 -23.07 -8.48
N ALA A 266 -20.32 -22.06 -7.60
CA ALA A 266 -21.05 -20.82 -7.83
C ALA A 266 -20.55 -20.11 -9.10
N GLN A 267 -21.47 -19.47 -9.83
CA GLN A 267 -21.11 -18.64 -10.97
C GLN A 267 -20.23 -17.48 -10.49
N ILE A 268 -19.09 -17.32 -11.14
CA ILE A 268 -18.20 -16.19 -10.96
C ILE A 268 -18.63 -15.14 -11.99
N SER A 269 -18.99 -13.93 -11.55
CA SER A 269 -19.27 -12.84 -12.49
C SER A 269 -18.00 -12.40 -13.23
N GLU A 270 -18.14 -11.72 -14.38
CA GLU A 270 -16.98 -11.23 -15.13
C GLU A 270 -16.09 -10.29 -14.31
N ALA A 271 -16.67 -9.54 -13.36
CA ALA A 271 -15.93 -8.66 -12.46
C ALA A 271 -15.11 -9.43 -11.40
N GLU A 272 -15.57 -10.62 -11.00
CA GLU A 272 -14.98 -11.45 -9.94
C GLU A 272 -13.95 -12.46 -10.49
N LEU A 273 -13.95 -12.73 -11.81
CA LEU A 273 -13.06 -13.69 -12.47
C LEU A 273 -11.58 -13.36 -12.25
N VAL A 274 -11.25 -12.06 -12.28
CA VAL A 274 -9.90 -11.52 -12.05
C VAL A 274 -9.45 -11.73 -10.60
N THR A 275 -10.37 -11.62 -9.64
CA THR A 275 -10.13 -11.75 -8.19
C THR A 275 -9.76 -13.16 -7.77
N VAL A 276 -10.42 -14.15 -8.38
CA VAL A 276 -10.37 -15.56 -7.97
C VAL A 276 -9.06 -16.23 -8.40
N SER A 277 -8.47 -15.80 -9.53
CA SER A 277 -7.27 -16.41 -10.08
C SER A 277 -6.01 -16.19 -9.21
N HIS A 278 -5.80 -14.98 -8.66
CA HIS A 278 -4.64 -14.65 -7.83
C HIS A 278 -4.62 -15.37 -6.46
N TYR A 279 -5.79 -15.59 -5.88
CA TYR A 279 -5.93 -16.40 -4.66
C TYR A 279 -5.42 -17.84 -4.89
N LEU A 280 -5.75 -18.41 -6.04
CA LEU A 280 -5.33 -19.76 -6.41
C LEU A 280 -3.81 -19.83 -6.69
N GLU A 281 -3.21 -18.75 -7.21
CA GLU A 281 -1.74 -18.63 -7.36
C GLU A 281 -0.99 -18.73 -6.03
N SER A 282 -1.60 -18.28 -4.93
CA SER A 282 -1.02 -18.34 -3.58
C SER A 282 -1.15 -19.73 -2.96
N LEU A 283 -2.21 -20.47 -3.29
CA LEU A 283 -2.46 -21.83 -2.80
C LEU A 283 -1.46 -22.86 -3.34
N VAL A 284 -0.90 -22.65 -4.53
CA VAL A 284 0.09 -23.57 -5.12
C VAL A 284 1.45 -23.51 -4.42
N ASN A 285 1.87 -22.32 -3.98
CA ASN A 285 3.23 -22.14 -3.44
C ASN A 285 3.42 -22.81 -2.07
N ASN A 286 2.35 -23.19 -1.38
CA ASN A 286 2.38 -23.94 -0.13
C ASN A 286 2.27 -25.44 -0.42
N GLY A 287 3.33 -26.00 -1.03
CA GLY A 287 3.44 -27.42 -1.39
C GLY A 287 3.29 -28.37 -0.21
N THR A 288 2.05 -28.65 0.18
CA THR A 288 1.71 -29.68 1.14
C THR A 288 0.60 -30.52 0.53
N ASP A 289 0.74 -31.85 0.58
CA ASP A 289 -0.26 -32.86 0.23
C ASP A 289 -1.52 -32.81 1.13
N SER A 290 -1.86 -31.64 1.65
CA SER A 290 -2.98 -31.41 2.55
C SER A 290 -4.27 -31.14 1.79
N SER A 291 -5.38 -31.51 2.42
CA SER A 291 -6.75 -31.30 1.96
C SER A 291 -7.09 -29.81 1.86
N MET A 292 -6.83 -29.17 0.71
CA MET A 292 -6.95 -27.72 0.50
C MET A 292 -6.04 -26.93 1.46
N PRO A 293 -5.13 -26.08 0.98
CA PRO A 293 -4.41 -25.19 1.89
C PRO A 293 -5.45 -24.36 2.65
N GLU A 294 -5.25 -24.16 3.95
CA GLU A 294 -6.07 -23.22 4.72
C GLU A 294 -6.08 -21.90 3.93
N ILE A 295 -7.29 -21.38 3.67
CA ILE A 295 -7.49 -20.06 3.10
C ILE A 295 -6.56 -19.13 3.87
N PRO A 296 -5.54 -18.49 3.24
CA PRO A 296 -4.67 -17.56 3.95
C PRO A 296 -5.56 -16.65 4.77
N GLN A 297 -5.30 -16.58 6.08
CA GLN A 297 -6.10 -15.80 7.01
C GLN A 297 -5.97 -14.30 6.66
N LEU A 298 -6.65 -13.90 5.60
CA LEU A 298 -6.78 -12.53 5.14
C LEU A 298 -7.91 -11.92 5.94
N ARG A 299 -7.56 -10.79 6.54
CA ARG A 299 -8.21 -10.28 7.72
C ARG A 299 -9.24 -9.23 7.33
N SER A 300 -10.54 -9.41 7.63
CA SER A 300 -11.59 -8.47 7.19
C SER A 300 -12.53 -8.00 8.30
N VAL A 301 -13.11 -6.82 8.15
CA VAL A 301 -14.16 -6.29 9.04
C VAL A 301 -15.54 -6.36 8.41
N ILE A 302 -16.57 -6.41 9.25
CA ILE A 302 -17.98 -6.22 8.87
C ILE A 302 -18.33 -4.77 9.17
N VAL A 303 -18.61 -3.96 8.16
CA VAL A 303 -19.16 -2.61 8.33
C VAL A 303 -20.64 -2.71 8.02
N ASN A 304 -21.48 -2.47 9.02
CA ASN A 304 -22.92 -2.36 8.82
C ASN A 304 -23.21 -0.98 8.20
N ASP A 305 -23.21 -0.88 6.87
CA ASP A 305 -23.88 0.23 6.19
C ASP A 305 -25.41 0.08 6.31
N ALA A 306 -26.18 1.09 5.92
CA ALA A 306 -27.64 1.07 5.98
C ALA A 306 -28.29 -0.05 5.11
N THR A 307 -27.49 -0.74 4.30
CA THR A 307 -27.92 -1.84 3.43
C THR A 307 -27.63 -3.22 4.01
N GLY A 308 -26.96 -3.31 5.17
CA GLY A 308 -26.62 -4.58 5.82
C GLY A 308 -25.64 -5.43 5.02
N ARG A 309 -24.95 -4.85 4.04
CA ARG A 309 -23.93 -5.55 3.24
C ARG A 309 -22.63 -5.64 4.02
N THR A 310 -21.87 -6.69 3.78
CA THR A 310 -20.60 -6.92 4.44
C THR A 310 -19.46 -6.90 3.41
N LEU A 311 -18.30 -6.46 3.87
CA LEU A 311 -17.14 -6.11 3.06
C LEU A 311 -16.47 -7.30 2.35
N HIS A 312 -16.04 -7.06 1.11
CA HIS A 312 -15.02 -7.84 0.40
C HIS A 312 -13.94 -6.89 -0.14
N LEU A 313 -12.69 -7.13 0.23
CA LEU A 313 -11.53 -6.46 -0.36
C LEU A 313 -10.58 -7.59 -0.80
N HIS A 314 -10.47 -7.80 -2.11
CA HIS A 314 -9.63 -8.87 -2.66
C HIS A 314 -8.72 -8.36 -3.78
N ASP A 315 -7.57 -8.99 -3.86
CA ASP A 315 -6.42 -8.76 -4.74
C ASP A 315 -6.79 -8.71 -6.22
N HIS A 316 -6.43 -7.61 -6.89
CA HIS A 316 -6.78 -7.43 -8.30
C HIS A 316 -5.64 -7.08 -9.24
N MET A 317 -4.39 -6.86 -8.80
CA MET A 317 -3.32 -6.46 -9.74
C MET A 317 -1.90 -6.91 -9.36
N ASN A 318 -1.69 -8.12 -8.80
CA ASN A 318 -0.40 -8.43 -8.15
C ASN A 318 -0.11 -7.41 -7.02
N LEU A 319 -1.15 -7.16 -6.22
CA LEU A 319 -1.20 -6.27 -5.05
C LEU A 319 -1.21 -7.06 -3.72
N PRO A 320 -0.43 -8.14 -3.52
CA PRO A 320 -0.64 -9.08 -2.41
C PRO A 320 -0.23 -8.56 -1.01
N HIS A 321 -0.01 -7.26 -0.85
CA HIS A 321 0.34 -6.61 0.42
C HIS A 321 -0.75 -5.65 0.97
N PHE A 322 -1.90 -5.59 0.32
CA PHE A 322 -2.82 -4.45 0.39
C PHE A 322 -3.87 -4.43 1.51
N PHE A 323 -3.83 -5.35 2.47
CA PHE A 323 -4.95 -5.54 3.40
C PHE A 323 -4.61 -5.29 4.87
N ASP A 324 -3.84 -4.24 5.16
CA ASP A 324 -3.87 -3.55 6.46
C ASP A 324 -4.67 -2.23 6.29
N VAL A 325 -6.00 -2.35 6.19
CA VAL A 325 -6.94 -1.24 5.87
C VAL A 325 -6.94 -0.10 6.91
N SER A 326 -6.32 -0.25 8.07
CA SER A 326 -6.21 0.87 9.01
C SER A 326 -4.88 0.98 9.74
N GLY A 327 -3.98 0.01 9.60
CA GLY A 327 -2.99 -0.19 10.65
C GLY A 327 -2.07 1.00 10.86
N THR A 328 -1.27 1.31 9.85
CA THR A 328 -0.31 2.41 9.89
C THR A 328 -0.95 3.75 9.53
N THR A 329 -1.80 3.78 8.50
CA THR A 329 -2.43 5.02 8.03
C THR A 329 -3.44 5.57 9.04
N GLY A 330 -4.31 4.71 9.60
CA GLY A 330 -5.24 5.12 10.64
C GLY A 330 -4.54 5.59 11.90
N ALA A 331 -3.44 4.93 12.29
CA ALA A 331 -2.56 5.36 13.37
C ALA A 331 -1.92 6.73 13.12
N ILE A 332 -1.36 6.95 11.92
CA ILE A 332 -0.80 8.25 11.52
C ILE A 332 -1.89 9.31 11.60
N MET A 333 -3.08 9.06 11.07
CA MET A 333 -4.17 10.04 11.07
C MET A 333 -4.74 10.32 12.46
N GLN A 334 -4.87 9.30 13.31
CA GLN A 334 -5.22 9.50 14.73
C GLN A 334 -4.23 10.45 15.40
N ALA A 335 -2.92 10.24 15.19
CA ALA A 335 -1.88 11.10 15.75
C ALA A 335 -1.94 12.52 15.15
N SER A 336 -2.01 12.64 13.81
CA SER A 336 -2.07 13.92 13.11
C SER A 336 -3.24 14.79 13.53
N LEU A 337 -4.46 14.25 13.53
CA LEU A 337 -5.67 15.00 13.88
C LEU A 337 -5.68 15.38 15.37
N GLY A 338 -5.23 14.47 16.24
CA GLY A 338 -5.11 14.76 17.66
C GLY A 338 -4.08 15.86 17.97
N LEU A 339 -2.95 15.90 17.26
CA LEU A 339 -1.94 16.96 17.38
C LEU A 339 -2.45 18.30 16.83
N LEU A 340 -3.18 18.30 15.70
CA LEU A 340 -3.85 19.52 15.21
C LEU A 340 -4.88 20.03 16.21
N SER A 341 -5.69 19.15 16.78
CA SER A 341 -6.68 19.52 17.80
C SER A 341 -6.01 20.10 19.05
N LYS A 342 -4.90 19.50 19.49
CA LYS A 342 -4.13 19.99 20.64
C LYS A 342 -3.54 21.38 20.39
N ALA A 343 -3.07 21.63 19.16
CA ALA A 343 -2.59 22.95 18.74
C ALA A 343 -3.74 23.99 18.53
N GLY A 344 -5.01 23.59 18.68
CA GLY A 344 -6.16 24.45 18.40
C GLY A 344 -6.31 24.78 16.91
N LYS A 345 -5.82 23.89 16.03
CA LYS A 345 -5.73 24.06 14.57
C LYS A 345 -6.43 22.96 13.77
N LEU A 346 -7.47 22.35 14.35
CA LEU A 346 -8.28 21.35 13.65
C LEU A 346 -9.01 21.94 12.41
N ASP A 347 -9.16 23.27 12.34
CA ASP A 347 -9.69 23.98 11.17
C ASP A 347 -8.90 23.76 9.88
N LEU A 348 -7.62 23.33 9.99
CA LEU A 348 -6.75 22.98 8.87
C LEU A 348 -7.00 21.57 8.29
N ALA A 349 -7.79 20.75 8.98
CA ALA A 349 -8.26 19.43 8.52
C ALA A 349 -9.66 19.17 9.09
N LYS A 350 -10.62 20.01 8.68
CA LYS A 350 -11.93 20.11 9.34
C LYS A 350 -13.02 19.23 8.73
N ASP A 351 -12.72 18.61 7.60
CA ASP A 351 -13.66 17.79 6.86
C ASP A 351 -13.00 16.54 6.26
N PRO A 352 -13.80 15.60 5.72
CA PRO A 352 -13.30 14.37 5.13
C PRO A 352 -12.32 14.58 3.97
N HIS A 353 -12.49 15.63 3.17
CA HIS A 353 -11.65 15.92 2.01
C HIS A 353 -10.28 16.43 2.45
N ASP A 354 -10.23 17.40 3.35
CA ASP A 354 -8.97 17.89 3.91
C ASP A 354 -8.19 16.76 4.63
N THR A 355 -8.91 15.87 5.31
CA THR A 355 -8.32 14.68 5.95
C THR A 355 -7.69 13.73 4.92
N MET A 356 -8.36 13.53 3.78
CA MET A 356 -7.82 12.73 2.68
C MET A 356 -6.56 13.36 2.10
N LEU A 357 -6.58 14.66 1.82
CA LEU A 357 -5.43 15.39 1.27
C LEU A 357 -4.22 15.37 2.21
N LEU A 358 -4.45 15.62 3.50
CA LEU A 358 -3.41 15.58 4.53
C LEU A 358 -2.81 14.18 4.69
N GLY A 359 -3.67 13.16 4.76
CA GLY A 359 -3.22 11.78 4.88
C GLY A 359 -2.48 11.29 3.63
N MET A 360 -2.92 11.71 2.45
CA MET A 360 -2.23 11.40 1.20
C MET A 360 -0.84 12.05 1.16
N LEU A 361 -0.70 13.28 1.64
CA LEU A 361 0.61 13.94 1.72
C LEU A 361 1.55 13.28 2.74
N ILE A 362 1.07 13.02 3.96
CA ILE A 362 1.90 12.51 5.06
C ILE A 362 2.22 11.02 4.86
N ALA A 363 1.20 10.19 4.62
CA ALA A 363 1.36 8.74 4.51
C ALA A 363 1.56 8.28 3.07
N GLY A 364 0.74 8.75 2.13
CA GLY A 364 0.74 8.30 0.73
C GLY A 364 1.97 8.71 -0.06
N CYS A 365 2.42 9.96 0.05
CA CYS A 365 3.53 10.51 -0.72
C CYS A 365 4.92 10.21 -0.11
N ASN A 366 5.00 9.35 0.92
CA ASN A 366 6.28 8.91 1.46
C ASN A 366 6.87 7.73 0.66
N PHE A 367 7.65 8.05 -0.36
CA PHE A 367 8.39 7.07 -1.17
C PHE A 367 9.24 6.07 -0.35
N TYR A 368 9.76 6.47 0.82
CA TYR A 368 10.74 5.67 1.55
C TYR A 368 10.15 4.43 2.23
N LYS A 369 8.86 4.40 2.57
CA LYS A 369 8.29 3.31 3.37
C LYS A 369 7.69 2.19 2.54
N GLN A 370 6.92 2.50 1.50
CA GLN A 370 6.17 1.52 0.70
C GLN A 370 6.08 1.90 -0.78
N GLY A 371 7.24 2.18 -1.41
CA GLY A 371 7.30 2.53 -2.84
C GLY A 371 6.38 1.67 -3.73
N TYR A 372 5.84 2.32 -4.77
CA TYR A 372 4.90 1.93 -5.84
C TYR A 372 3.42 1.68 -5.49
N HIS A 373 3.06 1.29 -4.27
CA HIS A 373 1.67 0.93 -3.94
C HIS A 373 0.95 1.87 -2.97
N ASN A 374 1.70 2.81 -2.40
CA ASN A 374 1.31 3.51 -1.19
C ASN A 374 -0.05 4.23 -1.27
N TYR A 375 -0.38 4.89 -2.38
CA TYR A 375 -1.67 5.60 -2.48
C TYR A 375 -2.88 4.66 -2.57
N TYR A 376 -2.72 3.53 -3.24
CA TYR A 376 -3.76 2.53 -3.42
C TYR A 376 -4.04 1.78 -2.10
N GLU A 377 -3.07 1.73 -1.19
CA GLU A 377 -3.26 1.26 0.21
C GLU A 377 -3.82 2.38 1.10
N VAL A 378 -3.31 3.59 0.93
CA VAL A 378 -3.64 4.74 1.80
C VAL A 378 -5.06 5.24 1.55
N LEU A 379 -5.54 5.33 0.31
CA LEU A 379 -6.89 5.88 0.04
C LEU A 379 -8.01 5.08 0.72
N PRO A 380 -8.10 3.74 0.60
CA PRO A 380 -9.08 2.96 1.36
C PRO A 380 -8.96 3.16 2.88
N ALA A 381 -7.72 3.27 3.38
CA ALA A 381 -7.49 3.53 4.81
C ALA A 381 -7.94 4.93 5.24
N LEU A 382 -7.82 5.94 4.37
CA LEU A 382 -8.33 7.29 4.63
C LEU A 382 -9.87 7.33 4.59
N ASN A 383 -10.51 6.56 3.72
CA ASN A 383 -11.96 6.37 3.77
C ASN A 383 -12.40 5.75 5.12
N TRP A 384 -11.61 4.81 5.65
CA TRP A 384 -11.83 4.23 6.98
C TRP A 384 -11.62 5.26 8.12
N VAL A 385 -10.61 6.11 8.01
CA VAL A 385 -10.41 7.24 8.93
C VAL A 385 -11.64 8.15 8.91
N ASN A 386 -12.11 8.54 7.73
CA ASN A 386 -13.26 9.43 7.57
C ASN A 386 -14.55 8.84 8.15
N HIS A 387 -14.77 7.54 7.95
CA HIS A 387 -15.88 6.82 8.58
C HIS A 387 -15.87 6.93 10.11
N ASN A 388 -14.70 6.80 10.74
CA ASN A 388 -14.60 6.78 12.19
C ASN A 388 -14.55 8.18 12.82
N VAL A 389 -13.83 9.11 12.19
CA VAL A 389 -13.63 10.47 12.69
C VAL A 389 -14.83 11.35 12.35
N TRP A 390 -15.20 11.42 11.07
CA TRP A 390 -16.22 12.34 10.56
C TRP A 390 -17.62 11.73 10.49
N LYS A 391 -17.75 10.44 10.82
CA LYS A 391 -19.02 9.70 10.74
C LYS A 391 -19.62 9.66 9.33
N GLU A 392 -18.77 9.76 8.32
CA GLU A 392 -19.12 9.54 6.92
C GLU A 392 -19.51 8.08 6.68
N GLU A 393 -20.32 7.85 5.65
CA GLU A 393 -20.50 6.49 5.15
C GLU A 393 -19.16 5.97 4.62
N TYR A 394 -18.82 4.72 4.93
CA TYR A 394 -17.58 4.14 4.46
C TYR A 394 -17.60 3.97 2.93
N LYS A 395 -16.83 4.81 2.23
CA LYS A 395 -16.72 4.74 0.78
C LYS A 395 -15.82 3.58 0.36
N GLN A 396 -16.44 2.54 -0.18
CA GLN A 396 -15.72 1.42 -0.80
C GLN A 396 -15.53 1.70 -2.30
N LEU A 397 -14.30 1.51 -2.79
CA LEU A 397 -13.95 1.64 -4.20
C LEU A 397 -13.53 0.26 -4.73
N THR A 398 -14.02 -0.12 -5.89
CA THR A 398 -13.45 -1.20 -6.71
C THR A 398 -12.05 -0.81 -7.18
N PRO A 399 -11.20 -1.76 -7.62
CA PRO A 399 -9.86 -1.44 -8.13
C PRO A 399 -9.88 -0.41 -9.27
N THR A 400 -10.84 -0.51 -10.18
CA THR A 400 -11.00 0.44 -11.29
C THR A 400 -11.45 1.82 -10.77
N GLU A 401 -12.40 1.90 -9.84
CA GLU A 401 -12.79 3.18 -9.24
C GLU A 401 -11.64 3.81 -8.43
N LEU A 402 -10.84 3.00 -7.74
CA LEU A 402 -9.64 3.44 -7.02
C LEU A 402 -8.59 4.00 -7.99
N LEU A 403 -8.36 3.30 -9.11
CA LEU A 403 -7.46 3.73 -10.17
C LEU A 403 -7.85 5.11 -10.72
N HIS A 404 -9.15 5.37 -10.93
CA HIS A 404 -9.62 6.66 -11.42
C HIS A 404 -9.71 7.76 -10.35
N ALA A 405 -9.93 7.40 -9.08
CA ALA A 405 -10.02 8.36 -7.99
C ALA A 405 -8.66 8.99 -7.65
N LEU A 406 -7.57 8.22 -7.79
CA LEU A 406 -6.24 8.65 -7.36
C LEU A 406 -5.65 9.83 -8.14
N PRO A 407 -5.69 9.88 -9.50
CA PRO A 407 -5.17 11.02 -10.25
C PRO A 407 -5.75 12.36 -9.79
N SER A 408 -7.09 12.43 -9.62
CA SER A 408 -7.76 13.64 -9.14
C SER A 408 -7.25 14.03 -7.75
N LEU A 409 -7.22 13.08 -6.81
CA LEU A 409 -6.77 13.36 -5.45
C LEU A 409 -5.30 13.81 -5.38
N LEU A 410 -4.41 13.16 -6.13
CA LEU A 410 -3.00 13.49 -6.17
C LEU A 410 -2.74 14.86 -6.81
N SER A 411 -3.55 15.25 -7.80
CA SER A 411 -3.48 16.59 -8.42
C SER A 411 -3.79 17.71 -7.43
N GLU A 412 -4.62 17.44 -6.43
CA GLU A 412 -4.95 18.40 -5.37
C GLU A 412 -3.89 18.45 -4.26
N CYS A 413 -2.98 17.47 -4.21
CA CYS A 413 -1.89 17.44 -3.23
C CYS A 413 -0.66 18.24 -3.67
N VAL A 414 -0.52 18.58 -4.96
CA VAL A 414 0.60 19.35 -5.52
C VAL A 414 0.24 20.83 -5.67
N ASP A 415 1.22 21.70 -5.48
CA ASP A 415 1.09 23.13 -5.77
C ASP A 415 0.78 23.35 -7.27
N PRO A 416 -0.40 23.89 -7.63
CA PRO A 416 -0.79 24.10 -9.03
C PRO A 416 0.07 25.14 -9.75
N SER A 417 0.82 25.96 -9.03
CA SER A 417 1.77 26.92 -9.61
C SER A 417 3.10 26.30 -10.01
N SER A 418 3.39 25.06 -9.56
CA SER A 418 4.61 24.35 -9.90
C SER A 418 4.51 23.65 -11.25
N GLN A 419 5.60 23.65 -12.02
CA GLN A 419 5.73 22.80 -13.23
C GLN A 419 5.53 21.30 -12.93
N MET A 420 5.71 20.90 -11.67
CA MET A 420 5.47 19.54 -11.21
C MET A 420 3.99 19.14 -11.32
N ALA A 421 3.04 20.07 -11.23
CA ALA A 421 1.62 19.76 -11.31
C ALA A 421 1.25 19.14 -12.67
N THR A 422 1.74 19.72 -13.76
CA THR A 422 1.56 19.17 -15.11
C THR A 422 2.21 17.81 -15.24
N LEU A 423 3.46 17.64 -14.79
CA LEU A 423 4.17 16.37 -14.86
C LEU A 423 3.45 15.26 -14.08
N ILE A 424 2.88 15.56 -12.90
CA ILE A 424 2.10 14.60 -12.12
C ILE A 424 0.83 14.20 -12.86
N ASN A 425 0.10 15.16 -13.43
CA ASN A 425 -1.10 14.88 -14.19
C ASN A 425 -0.81 13.95 -15.38
N ASP A 426 0.19 14.30 -16.19
CA ASP A 426 0.55 13.50 -17.37
C ASP A 426 1.03 12.09 -16.97
N THR A 427 1.83 12.01 -15.91
CA THR A 427 2.33 10.74 -15.38
C THR A 427 1.20 9.86 -14.83
N THR A 428 0.26 10.42 -14.07
CA THR A 428 -0.85 9.65 -13.47
C THR A 428 -1.88 9.22 -14.51
N ASN A 429 -2.10 10.00 -15.56
CA ASN A 429 -2.91 9.61 -16.72
C ASN A 429 -2.26 8.45 -17.47
N LEU A 430 -0.96 8.54 -17.78
CA LEU A 430 -0.21 7.47 -18.43
C LEU A 430 -0.25 6.16 -17.62
N VAL A 431 -0.03 6.26 -16.31
CA VAL A 431 -0.11 5.10 -15.42
C VAL A 431 -1.51 4.50 -15.41
N THR A 432 -2.55 5.34 -15.38
CA THR A 432 -3.95 4.89 -15.41
C THR A 432 -4.26 4.13 -16.70
N GLU A 433 -3.92 4.70 -17.85
CA GLU A 433 -4.10 4.06 -19.16
C GLU A 433 -3.42 2.68 -19.23
N HIS A 434 -2.21 2.58 -18.68
CA HIS A 434 -1.45 1.33 -18.68
C HIS A 434 -2.04 0.28 -17.72
N PHE A 435 -2.59 0.71 -16.57
CA PHE A 435 -3.33 -0.20 -15.69
C PHE A 435 -4.62 -0.71 -16.31
N GLU A 436 -5.38 0.15 -17.01
CA GLU A 436 -6.57 -0.26 -17.75
C GLU A 436 -6.23 -1.27 -18.85
N LEU A 437 -5.13 -1.04 -19.57
CA LEU A 437 -4.62 -1.99 -20.56
C LEU A 437 -4.27 -3.33 -19.92
N HIS A 438 -3.53 -3.32 -18.80
CA HIS A 438 -3.24 -4.53 -18.03
C HIS A 438 -4.51 -5.30 -17.68
N TYR A 439 -5.50 -4.60 -17.11
CA TYR A 439 -6.77 -5.18 -16.71
C TYR A 439 -7.51 -5.81 -17.90
N ARG A 440 -7.58 -5.09 -19.03
CA ARG A 440 -8.22 -5.56 -20.26
C ARG A 440 -7.54 -6.82 -20.81
N LEU A 441 -6.23 -6.78 -21.00
CA LEU A 441 -5.46 -7.90 -21.55
C LEU A 441 -5.53 -9.12 -20.65
N TYR A 442 -5.52 -8.92 -19.33
CA TYR A 442 -5.68 -10.01 -18.38
C TYR A 442 -7.05 -10.68 -18.49
N ARG A 443 -8.11 -9.87 -18.59
CA ARG A 443 -9.47 -10.37 -18.80
C ARG A 443 -9.60 -11.15 -20.10
N GLU A 444 -9.04 -10.65 -21.20
CA GLU A 444 -9.02 -11.32 -22.51
C GLU A 444 -8.29 -12.67 -22.42
N GLU A 445 -7.15 -12.71 -21.75
CA GLU A 445 -6.38 -13.94 -21.53
C GLU A 445 -7.18 -14.96 -20.72
N LEU A 446 -7.81 -14.55 -19.61
CA LEU A 446 -8.66 -15.42 -18.81
C LEU A 446 -9.83 -16.00 -19.62
N GLN A 447 -10.47 -15.18 -20.46
CA GLN A 447 -11.56 -15.61 -21.33
C GLN A 447 -11.09 -16.57 -22.42
N ASN A 448 -9.95 -16.31 -23.05
CA ASN A 448 -9.38 -17.18 -24.07
C ASN A 448 -9.00 -18.55 -23.50
N ARG A 449 -8.41 -18.58 -22.30
CA ARG A 449 -8.12 -19.83 -21.59
C ARG A 449 -9.38 -20.61 -21.24
N ALA A 450 -10.39 -19.94 -20.69
CA ALA A 450 -11.68 -20.56 -20.39
C ALA A 450 -12.31 -21.21 -21.65
N LYS A 451 -12.17 -20.59 -22.82
CA LYS A 451 -12.65 -21.14 -24.10
C LYS A 451 -11.84 -22.34 -24.57
N ILE A 452 -10.51 -22.30 -24.48
CA ILE A 452 -9.62 -23.41 -24.88
C ILE A 452 -9.93 -24.68 -24.06
N GLU A 453 -10.28 -24.53 -22.79
CA GLU A 453 -10.54 -25.66 -21.89
C GLU A 453 -12.00 -26.17 -21.92
N GLN A 454 -12.92 -25.36 -22.44
CA GLN A 454 -14.30 -25.76 -22.76
C GLN A 454 -14.40 -26.42 -24.15
N ALA A 455 -13.35 -26.35 -24.97
CA ALA A 455 -13.28 -27.13 -26.19
C ALA A 455 -13.32 -28.63 -25.84
N PRO A 456 -14.24 -29.41 -26.43
CA PRO A 456 -14.27 -30.85 -26.19
C PRO A 456 -12.92 -31.44 -26.55
N SER A 457 -12.35 -32.24 -25.65
CA SER A 457 -11.13 -33.01 -25.91
C SER A 457 -11.31 -33.74 -27.24
N VAL A 458 -10.50 -33.39 -28.25
CA VAL A 458 -10.46 -34.12 -29.51
C VAL A 458 -10.18 -35.58 -29.13
N PRO A 459 -11.06 -36.54 -29.51
CA PRO A 459 -10.77 -37.93 -29.25
C PRO A 459 -9.43 -38.24 -29.94
N LEU A 460 -8.46 -38.74 -29.17
CA LEU A 460 -7.35 -39.51 -29.72
C LEU A 460 -7.98 -40.71 -30.43
N LEU A 461 -8.32 -40.53 -31.71
CA LEU A 461 -8.69 -41.62 -32.60
C LEU A 461 -7.52 -42.59 -32.59
N GLY A 462 -7.79 -43.77 -32.07
CA GLY A 462 -6.79 -44.77 -31.77
C GLY A 462 -5.90 -45.07 -32.96
N MET A 463 -4.59 -45.01 -32.74
CA MET A 463 -3.69 -45.92 -33.41
C MET A 463 -4.04 -47.32 -32.89
N LYS A 464 -4.97 -47.99 -33.56
CA LYS A 464 -5.05 -49.43 -33.53
C LYS A 464 -3.79 -49.95 -34.21
N ASN A 465 -3.12 -50.87 -33.53
CA ASN A 465 -2.17 -51.78 -34.14
C ASN A 465 -2.82 -52.44 -35.37
N GLU A 466 -2.21 -52.26 -36.52
CA GLU A 466 -2.09 -53.30 -37.56
C GLU A 466 -0.61 -53.56 -37.79
#